data_AF-A0A430LYX1-F1
#
_entry.id   AF-A0A430LYX1-F1
#
_cell.length_a   1.000
_cell.length_b   1.000
_cell.length_c   1.000
_cell.angle_alpha   90.00
_cell.angle_beta   90.00
_cell.angle_gamma   90.00
#
_symmetry.space_group_name_H-M   'P 1'
#
loop_
_entity.id
_entity.type
_entity.pdbx_description
1 polymer ?
#
loop_
_entity_poly.entity_id
_entity_poly.type
_entity_poly.pdbx_seq_one_letter_code
_entity_poly.pdbx_strand_id
1 'polypeptide(L)'
;MPSVVEADQATQATESIFTPKNTLFGTILPLAYAQAISEYVRALHVPKGQKPVAMHLDAARLFDGVIGEGVDLKAFAACFDSMSICLVKDVGAPMGSIILGKKSFIERAYIPRFPSVHKMARSVASEIEALGYNFSPPVQTNMIILDLEVVGIPPSAFAEYCAREKVAVFAMARIVFHHQTSEAAVKSLVTAPSKLIEDKKNGVALEDKKVGGGYS
;
A
#
# COMPACT_ATOMS: atom_id res chain seq x y z
N MET A 1 30.00 12.37 -14.72
CA MET A 1 28.98 12.42 -15.79
C MET A 1 27.83 11.52 -15.38
N PRO A 2 26.59 11.97 -15.57
CA PRO A 2 25.47 11.65 -14.69
C PRO A 2 24.71 10.40 -15.16
N SER A 3 24.31 9.55 -14.21
CA SER A 3 23.19 8.63 -14.42
C SER A 3 21.90 9.42 -14.21
N VAL A 4 21.28 9.80 -15.32
CA VAL A 4 19.93 10.35 -15.40
C VAL A 4 18.97 9.32 -14.81
N VAL A 5 18.47 9.56 -13.60
CA VAL A 5 17.26 8.92 -13.11
C VAL A 5 16.13 9.64 -13.83
N GLU A 6 15.54 8.97 -14.80
CA GLU A 6 14.36 9.41 -15.50
C GLU A 6 13.25 9.59 -14.47
N ALA A 7 12.91 10.85 -14.19
CA ALA A 7 11.82 11.22 -13.33
C ALA A 7 10.52 10.80 -14.00
N ASP A 8 10.02 9.63 -13.65
CA ASP A 8 8.66 9.23 -13.99
C ASP A 8 7.70 10.21 -13.33
N GLN A 9 7.14 11.10 -14.15
CA GLN A 9 6.13 12.07 -13.77
C GLN A 9 4.80 11.35 -13.53
N ALA A 10 4.72 10.67 -12.40
CA ALA A 10 3.46 10.23 -11.83
C ALA A 10 3.36 10.78 -10.40
N THR A 11 2.40 11.68 -10.21
CA THR A 11 2.01 12.34 -8.95
C THR A 11 2.75 13.64 -8.63
N GLN A 12 2.53 14.67 -9.45
CA GLN A 12 2.59 16.05 -8.97
C GLN A 12 1.36 16.30 -8.06
N ALA A 13 1.36 15.71 -6.85
CA ALA A 13 0.42 16.08 -5.80
C ALA A 13 1.04 17.24 -5.01
N THR A 14 0.66 18.46 -5.40
CA THR A 14 0.85 19.70 -4.63
C THR A 14 -0.01 19.68 -3.36
N GLU A 15 0.20 18.70 -2.47
CA GLU A 15 -0.39 18.68 -1.14
C GLU A 15 0.71 18.95 -0.12
N SER A 16 0.85 20.20 0.29
CA SER A 16 1.68 20.57 1.44
C SER A 16 1.02 20.04 2.70
N ILE A 17 1.66 19.09 3.39
CA ILE A 17 1.16 18.53 4.66
C ILE A 17 2.15 18.91 5.76
N PHE A 18 1.67 19.57 6.82
CA PHE A 18 2.43 19.81 8.03
C PHE A 18 2.19 18.67 9.03
N THR A 19 3.28 18.00 9.44
CA THR A 19 3.19 16.78 10.25
C THR A 19 4.01 16.87 11.55
N PRO A 20 3.49 17.52 12.61
CA PRO A 20 4.12 17.48 13.92
C PRO A 20 3.93 16.10 14.57
N LYS A 21 4.70 15.86 15.64
CA LYS A 21 4.62 14.63 16.44
C LYS A 21 4.21 14.96 17.87
N ASN A 22 3.28 14.19 18.44
CA ASN A 22 2.98 14.22 19.87
C ASN A 22 2.75 12.79 20.40
N THR A 23 3.60 12.26 21.27
CA THR A 23 4.85 12.83 21.81
C THR A 23 6.03 12.71 20.84
N LEU A 24 7.09 13.50 21.04
CA LEU A 24 8.38 13.37 20.34
C LEU A 24 9.48 13.04 21.34
N PHE A 25 10.00 11.80 21.29
CA PHE A 25 10.98 11.30 22.26
C PHE A 25 10.54 11.46 23.74
N GLY A 26 9.22 11.34 24.00
CA GLY A 26 8.64 11.53 25.33
C GLY A 26 8.31 12.99 25.66
N THR A 27 8.75 13.94 24.85
CA THR A 27 8.39 15.35 25.01
C THR A 27 6.98 15.62 24.48
N ILE A 28 6.20 16.32 25.28
CA ILE A 28 4.82 16.72 24.96
C ILE A 28 4.85 17.96 24.06
N LEU A 29 4.06 17.94 22.97
CA LEU A 29 3.70 19.16 22.22
C LEU A 29 2.56 19.85 22.99
N PRO A 30 2.77 21.03 23.59
CA PRO A 30 1.73 21.68 24.38
C PRO A 30 0.51 22.04 23.53
N LEU A 31 -0.70 21.92 24.08
CA LEU A 31 -1.95 22.26 23.42
C LEU A 31 -1.94 23.71 22.91
N ALA A 32 -1.44 24.65 23.71
CA ALA A 32 -1.35 26.06 23.31
C ALA A 32 -0.50 26.25 22.04
N TYR A 33 0.56 25.44 21.87
CA TYR A 33 1.42 25.49 20.68
C TYR A 33 0.74 24.81 19.50
N ALA A 34 0.08 23.67 19.71
CA ALA A 34 -0.72 23.02 18.68
C ALA A 34 -1.82 23.95 18.14
N GLN A 35 -2.49 24.70 19.02
CA GLN A 35 -3.49 25.71 18.66
C GLN A 35 -2.87 26.86 17.86
N ALA A 36 -1.79 27.47 18.36
CA ALA A 36 -1.11 28.57 17.67
C ALA A 36 -0.63 28.16 16.27
N ILE A 37 -0.06 26.97 16.13
CA ILE A 37 0.36 26.43 14.83
C ILE A 37 -0.86 26.19 13.93
N SER A 38 -1.93 25.60 14.46
CA SER A 38 -3.17 25.36 13.71
C SER A 38 -3.79 26.65 13.20
N GLU A 39 -3.87 27.68 14.03
CA GLU A 39 -4.36 29.01 13.66
C GLU A 39 -3.48 29.65 12.57
N TYR A 40 -2.15 29.61 12.76
CA TYR A 40 -1.21 30.14 11.78
C TYR A 40 -1.34 29.45 10.43
N VAL A 41 -1.35 28.11 10.39
CA VAL A 41 -1.46 27.32 9.15
C VAL A 41 -2.79 27.61 8.44
N ARG A 42 -3.89 27.74 9.20
CA ARG A 42 -5.22 28.04 8.64
C ARG A 42 -5.35 29.47 8.12
N ALA A 43 -4.54 30.40 8.64
CA ALA A 43 -4.50 31.79 8.19
C ALA A 43 -3.66 32.01 6.92
N LEU A 44 -2.90 31.01 6.46
CA LEU A 44 -2.07 31.14 5.26
C LEU A 44 -2.94 31.38 4.01
N HIS A 45 -2.51 32.35 3.19
CA HIS A 45 -3.13 32.60 1.90
C HIS A 45 -2.94 31.39 0.97
N VAL A 46 -4.03 30.89 0.39
CA VAL A 46 -4.01 29.78 -0.56
C VAL A 46 -4.23 30.33 -1.97
N PRO A 47 -3.23 30.25 -2.87
CA PRO A 47 -3.38 30.69 -4.26
C PRO A 47 -4.51 29.94 -4.96
N LYS A 48 -5.14 30.60 -5.95
CA LYS A 48 -6.21 30.00 -6.74
C LYS A 48 -5.71 28.71 -7.42
N GLY A 49 -6.41 27.60 -7.20
CA GLY A 49 -6.08 26.29 -7.76
C GLY A 49 -5.15 25.44 -6.88
N GLN A 50 -4.69 25.94 -5.74
CA GLN A 50 -3.96 25.14 -4.74
C GLN A 50 -4.87 24.70 -3.59
N LYS A 51 -4.44 23.65 -2.88
CA LYS A 51 -5.13 23.19 -1.67
C LYS A 51 -4.52 23.86 -0.43
N PRO A 52 -5.32 24.11 0.63
CA PRO A 52 -4.78 24.51 1.92
C PRO A 52 -3.77 23.47 2.44
N VAL A 53 -2.81 23.94 3.25
CA VAL A 53 -1.88 23.05 3.95
C VAL A 53 -2.69 22.17 4.91
N ALA A 54 -2.62 20.86 4.73
CA ALA A 54 -3.28 19.92 5.63
C ALA A 54 -2.42 19.69 6.87
N MET A 55 -3.06 19.47 8.02
CA MET A 55 -2.34 19.15 9.26
C MET A 55 -2.58 17.69 9.67
N HIS A 56 -1.51 16.90 9.74
CA HIS A 56 -1.54 15.52 10.23
C HIS A 56 -0.74 15.40 11.52
N LEU A 57 -1.28 14.76 12.57
CA LEU A 57 -0.48 14.46 13.76
C LEU A 57 0.04 13.02 13.71
N ASP A 58 1.36 12.84 13.79
CA ASP A 58 1.94 11.56 14.22
C ASP A 58 1.72 11.45 15.74
N ALA A 59 0.62 10.80 16.10
CA ALA A 59 0.06 10.73 17.45
C ALA A 59 0.30 9.34 18.07
N ALA A 60 1.48 8.75 17.79
CA ALA A 60 1.81 7.39 18.18
C ALA A 60 1.68 7.13 19.70
N ARG A 61 1.76 8.18 20.53
CA ARG A 61 1.54 8.20 21.97
C ARG A 61 0.62 9.35 22.38
N LEU A 62 -0.50 9.48 21.68
CA LEU A 62 -1.45 10.58 21.88
C LEU A 62 -1.93 10.68 23.34
N PHE A 63 -2.28 9.54 23.93
CA PHE A 63 -2.83 9.49 25.28
C PHE A 63 -1.80 9.92 26.33
N ASP A 64 -0.55 9.50 26.21
CA ASP A 64 0.55 9.93 27.06
C ASP A 64 0.74 11.44 27.03
N GLY A 65 0.70 12.04 25.83
CA GLY A 65 0.84 13.49 25.67
C GLY A 65 -0.31 14.26 26.30
N VAL A 66 -1.55 13.85 26.02
CA VAL A 66 -2.76 14.52 26.52
C VAL A 66 -2.91 14.36 28.04
N ILE A 67 -2.66 13.16 28.58
CA ILE A 67 -2.71 12.89 30.02
C ILE A 67 -1.54 13.58 30.74
N GLY A 68 -0.35 13.53 30.17
CA GLY A 68 0.86 14.15 30.74
C GLY A 68 0.77 15.68 30.82
N GLU A 69 0.08 16.33 29.87
CA GLU A 69 -0.20 17.77 29.93
C GLU A 69 -1.44 18.09 30.79
N GLY A 70 -2.38 17.15 30.91
CA GLY A 70 -3.65 17.35 31.61
C GLY A 70 -4.68 18.13 30.78
N VAL A 71 -4.69 17.95 29.46
CA VAL A 71 -5.57 18.68 28.52
C VAL A 71 -6.71 17.82 27.98
N ASP A 72 -7.72 18.44 27.38
CA ASP A 72 -8.82 17.72 26.75
C ASP A 72 -8.40 17.11 25.39
N LEU A 73 -8.66 15.82 25.21
CA LEU A 73 -8.32 15.08 23.99
C LEU A 73 -9.01 15.67 22.75
N LYS A 74 -10.27 16.11 22.86
CA LYS A 74 -11.01 16.64 21.70
C LYS A 74 -10.47 18.01 21.31
N ALA A 75 -10.11 18.85 22.28
CA ALA A 75 -9.47 20.14 22.04
C ALA A 75 -8.12 19.95 21.33
N PHE A 76 -7.31 18.98 21.75
CA PHE A 76 -6.05 18.65 21.09
C PHE A 76 -6.27 18.13 19.66
N ALA A 77 -7.19 17.18 19.50
CA ALA A 77 -7.54 16.61 18.20
C ALA A 77 -8.07 17.65 17.20
N ALA A 78 -8.79 18.67 17.68
CA ALA A 78 -9.37 19.72 16.84
C ALA A 78 -8.32 20.58 16.11
N CYS A 79 -7.07 20.57 16.57
CA CYS A 79 -5.95 21.28 15.94
C CYS A 79 -5.52 20.62 14.60
N PHE A 80 -5.88 19.36 14.36
CA PHE A 80 -5.40 18.57 13.22
C PHE A 80 -6.54 18.11 12.30
N ASP A 81 -6.27 17.93 11.00
CA ASP A 81 -7.24 17.36 10.05
C ASP A 81 -7.29 15.82 10.12
N SER A 82 -6.17 15.20 10.50
CA SER A 82 -6.03 13.77 10.65
C SER A 82 -4.96 13.42 11.67
N MET A 83 -5.00 12.21 12.23
CA MET A 83 -4.01 11.73 13.20
C MET A 83 -3.77 10.23 13.01
N SER A 84 -2.54 9.78 13.25
CA SER A 84 -2.18 8.36 13.31
C SER A 84 -1.89 7.97 14.76
N ILE A 85 -2.64 7.01 15.31
CA ILE A 85 -2.50 6.54 16.70
C ILE A 85 -2.01 5.10 16.70
N CYS A 86 -1.01 4.79 17.51
CA CYS A 86 -0.56 3.42 17.72
C CYS A 86 -1.31 2.80 18.90
N LEU A 87 -1.80 1.56 18.73
CA LEU A 87 -2.50 0.83 19.80
C LEU A 87 -1.59 -0.12 20.58
N VAL A 88 -0.39 -0.42 20.05
CA VAL A 88 0.52 -1.44 20.60
C VAL A 88 1.42 -0.93 21.74
N LYS A 89 1.40 0.38 22.00
CA LYS A 89 2.22 1.00 23.03
C LYS A 89 1.47 0.99 24.36
N ASP A 90 1.27 2.17 24.93
CA ASP A 90 0.71 2.41 26.25
C ASP A 90 -0.79 2.00 26.33
N VAL A 91 -1.43 1.80 25.17
CA VAL A 91 -2.82 1.27 25.04
C VAL A 91 -2.88 -0.26 25.21
N GLY A 92 -1.76 -0.98 25.04
CA GLY A 92 -1.67 -2.42 25.34
C GLY A 92 -2.32 -3.38 24.34
N ALA A 93 -2.68 -2.94 23.13
CA ALA A 93 -3.17 -3.85 22.10
C ALA A 93 -2.03 -4.75 21.57
N PRO A 94 -2.30 -6.00 21.16
CA PRO A 94 -1.25 -6.90 20.68
C PRO A 94 -0.62 -6.43 19.37
N MET A 95 -1.42 -5.83 18.48
CA MET A 95 -1.00 -5.29 17.19
C MET A 95 -1.94 -4.14 16.77
N GLY A 96 -1.45 -3.23 15.93
CA GLY A 96 -2.29 -2.29 15.18
C GLY A 96 -2.07 -0.80 15.45
N SER A 97 -2.55 -0.01 14.50
CA SER A 97 -2.65 1.45 14.54
C SER A 97 -3.94 1.88 13.85
N ILE A 98 -4.49 3.02 14.25
CA ILE A 98 -5.66 3.61 13.63
C ILE A 98 -5.30 4.95 13.03
N ILE A 99 -5.96 5.28 11.92
CA ILE A 99 -5.92 6.61 11.33
C ILE A 99 -7.28 7.27 11.55
N LEU A 100 -7.26 8.50 12.03
CA LEU A 100 -8.44 9.31 12.30
C LEU A 100 -8.43 10.53 11.38
N GLY A 101 -9.61 11.03 11.03
CA GLY A 101 -9.77 12.26 10.26
C GLY A 101 -11.21 12.45 9.79
N LYS A 102 -11.43 13.51 9.01
CA LYS A 102 -12.74 13.79 8.38
C LYS A 102 -13.19 12.62 7.50
N LYS A 103 -14.50 12.43 7.34
CA LYS A 103 -15.06 11.37 6.48
C LYS A 103 -14.45 11.36 5.08
N SER A 104 -14.35 12.52 4.43
CA SER A 104 -13.77 12.66 3.09
C SER A 104 -12.28 12.28 3.04
N PHE A 105 -11.55 12.39 4.15
CA PHE A 105 -10.17 11.91 4.28
C PHE A 105 -10.13 10.38 4.39
N ILE A 106 -10.97 9.80 5.27
CA ILE A 106 -11.07 8.34 5.42
C ILE A 106 -11.56 7.65 4.15
N GLU A 107 -12.45 8.28 3.39
CA GLU A 107 -12.91 7.77 2.08
C GLU A 107 -11.78 7.68 1.04
N ARG A 108 -10.68 8.44 1.21
CA ARG A 108 -9.47 8.33 0.39
C ARG A 108 -8.46 7.31 0.92
N ALA A 109 -8.66 6.79 2.12
CA ALA A 109 -7.86 5.70 2.66
C ALA A 109 -8.07 4.41 1.85
N TYR A 110 -7.30 3.37 2.13
CA TYR A 110 -7.24 2.20 1.24
C TYR A 110 -8.45 1.28 1.32
N ILE A 111 -9.21 1.29 2.42
CA ILE A 111 -10.33 0.35 2.63
C ILE A 111 -11.42 0.48 1.55
N PRO A 112 -11.91 1.69 1.18
CA PRO A 112 -12.85 1.87 0.06
C PRO A 112 -12.32 1.41 -1.30
N ARG A 113 -10.99 1.26 -1.48
CA ARG A 113 -10.39 0.75 -2.71
C ARG A 113 -10.32 -0.78 -2.76
N PHE A 114 -10.56 -1.49 -1.66
CA PHE A 114 -10.48 -2.96 -1.64
C PHE A 114 -11.43 -3.62 -2.65
N PRO A 115 -12.70 -3.19 -2.82
CA PRO A 115 -13.57 -3.77 -3.82
C PRO A 115 -13.00 -3.69 -5.25
N SER A 116 -12.37 -2.58 -5.63
CA SER A 116 -11.77 -2.44 -6.97
C SER A 116 -10.51 -3.27 -7.12
N VAL A 117 -9.67 -3.37 -6.09
CA VAL A 117 -8.49 -4.26 -6.08
C VAL A 117 -8.91 -5.73 -6.16
N HIS A 118 -9.97 -6.13 -5.46
CA HIS A 118 -10.49 -7.51 -5.55
C HIS A 118 -11.10 -7.79 -6.93
N LYS A 119 -11.76 -6.79 -7.54
CA LYS A 119 -12.27 -6.90 -8.91
C LYS A 119 -11.12 -7.07 -9.92
N MET A 120 -10.03 -6.31 -9.74
CA MET A 120 -8.83 -6.44 -10.57
C MET A 120 -8.22 -7.85 -10.46
N ALA A 121 -8.03 -8.36 -9.23
CA ALA A 121 -7.51 -9.70 -9.02
C ALA A 121 -8.40 -10.77 -9.68
N ARG A 122 -9.73 -10.68 -9.54
CA ARG A 122 -10.66 -11.60 -10.22
C ARG A 122 -10.60 -11.50 -11.75
N SER A 123 -10.48 -10.29 -12.31
CA SER A 123 -10.35 -10.11 -13.76
C SER A 123 -9.11 -10.81 -14.29
N VAL A 124 -7.96 -10.59 -13.64
CA VAL A 124 -6.69 -11.23 -14.02
C VAL A 124 -6.76 -12.74 -13.82
N ALA A 125 -7.40 -13.21 -12.74
CA ALA A 125 -7.62 -14.63 -12.53
C ALA A 125 -8.42 -15.25 -13.69
N SER A 126 -9.52 -14.63 -14.12
CA SER A 126 -10.29 -15.14 -15.27
C SER A 126 -9.48 -15.17 -16.57
N GLU A 127 -8.62 -14.18 -16.81
CA GLU A 127 -7.73 -14.18 -17.98
C GLU A 127 -6.68 -15.30 -17.91
N ILE A 128 -6.07 -15.52 -16.75
CA ILE A 128 -5.08 -16.57 -16.53
C ILE A 128 -5.74 -17.97 -16.57
N GLU A 129 -6.95 -18.11 -16.05
CA GLU A 129 -7.74 -19.36 -16.11
C GLU A 129 -8.05 -19.76 -17.55
N ALA A 130 -8.38 -18.78 -18.40
CA ALA A 130 -8.62 -19.00 -19.83
C ALA A 130 -7.38 -19.51 -20.58
N LEU A 131 -6.17 -19.30 -20.04
CA LEU A 131 -4.92 -19.87 -20.57
C LEU A 131 -4.71 -21.34 -20.16
N GLY A 132 -5.53 -21.87 -19.24
CA GLY A 132 -5.47 -23.24 -18.75
C GLY A 132 -4.74 -23.41 -17.41
N TYR A 133 -4.57 -22.33 -16.64
CA TYR A 133 -4.02 -22.40 -15.29
C TYR A 133 -5.11 -22.59 -14.24
N ASN A 134 -4.75 -23.24 -13.14
CA ASN A 134 -5.63 -23.43 -11.98
C ASN A 134 -5.15 -22.59 -10.79
N PHE A 135 -6.04 -22.37 -9.83
CA PHE A 135 -5.74 -21.64 -8.59
C PHE A 135 -5.99 -22.51 -7.38
N SER A 136 -5.06 -22.47 -6.43
CA SER A 136 -5.22 -23.15 -5.14
C SER A 136 -4.58 -22.29 -4.05
N PRO A 137 -5.38 -21.66 -3.16
CA PRO A 137 -6.84 -21.73 -3.03
C PRO A 137 -7.60 -20.87 -4.09
N PRO A 138 -8.95 -20.96 -4.17
CA PRO A 138 -9.76 -20.11 -5.04
C PRO A 138 -9.57 -18.61 -4.79
N VAL A 139 -9.67 -17.81 -5.85
CA VAL A 139 -9.47 -16.35 -5.79
C VAL A 139 -10.67 -15.64 -5.16
N GLN A 140 -10.49 -15.09 -3.96
CA GLN A 140 -11.57 -14.43 -3.21
C GLN A 140 -11.34 -12.93 -2.97
N THR A 141 -10.08 -12.51 -2.79
CA THR A 141 -9.71 -11.12 -2.41
C THR A 141 -8.74 -10.51 -3.42
N ASN A 142 -7.63 -9.94 -2.97
CA ASN A 142 -6.58 -9.32 -3.78
C ASN A 142 -5.40 -10.26 -4.09
N MET A 143 -5.55 -11.56 -3.88
CA MET A 143 -4.46 -12.52 -3.99
C MET A 143 -4.83 -13.65 -4.95
N ILE A 144 -3.86 -14.06 -5.77
CA ILE A 144 -3.92 -15.24 -6.63
C ILE A 144 -2.72 -16.12 -6.29
N ILE A 145 -2.93 -17.42 -6.18
CA ILE A 145 -1.86 -18.43 -6.08
C ILE A 145 -2.11 -19.43 -7.19
N LEU A 146 -1.20 -19.51 -8.16
CA LEU A 146 -1.31 -20.48 -9.24
C LEU A 146 -0.90 -21.87 -8.76
N ASP A 147 -1.74 -22.85 -9.06
CA ASP A 147 -1.41 -24.26 -8.90
C ASP A 147 -0.59 -24.72 -10.11
N LEU A 148 0.72 -24.46 -10.04
CA LEU A 148 1.63 -24.78 -11.13
C LEU A 148 1.89 -26.29 -11.26
N GLU A 149 1.68 -27.06 -10.19
CA GLU A 149 1.88 -28.52 -10.20
C GLU A 149 0.86 -29.19 -11.12
N VAL A 150 -0.42 -28.81 -11.02
CA VAL A 150 -1.49 -29.32 -11.91
C VAL A 150 -1.20 -29.02 -13.37
N VAL A 151 -0.61 -27.86 -13.65
CA VAL A 151 -0.25 -27.45 -15.01
C VAL A 151 1.11 -28.02 -15.41
N GLY A 152 1.87 -28.64 -14.50
CA GLY A 152 3.21 -29.19 -14.72
C GLY A 152 4.26 -28.14 -15.09
N ILE A 153 4.21 -26.97 -14.45
CA ILE A 153 5.15 -25.85 -14.66
C ILE A 153 6.02 -25.71 -13.41
N PRO A 154 7.36 -25.69 -13.53
CA PRO A 154 8.22 -25.38 -12.40
C PRO A 154 8.01 -23.94 -11.88
N PRO A 155 7.95 -23.71 -10.56
CA PRO A 155 7.83 -22.36 -10.00
C PRO A 155 8.95 -21.40 -10.43
N SER A 156 10.16 -21.90 -10.68
CA SER A 156 11.28 -21.11 -11.20
C SER A 156 10.99 -20.56 -12.59
N ALA A 157 10.43 -21.37 -13.49
CA ALA A 157 10.08 -20.94 -14.84
C ALA A 157 9.01 -19.83 -14.80
N PHE A 158 8.00 -19.96 -13.93
CA PHE A 158 7.01 -18.91 -13.75
C PHE A 158 7.65 -17.60 -13.27
N ALA A 159 8.49 -17.65 -12.24
CA ALA A 159 9.20 -16.47 -11.74
C ALA A 159 10.10 -15.83 -12.80
N GLU A 160 10.79 -16.64 -13.61
CA GLU A 160 11.64 -16.18 -14.70
C GLU A 160 10.83 -15.43 -15.77
N TYR A 161 9.70 -15.98 -16.22
CA TYR A 161 8.85 -15.35 -17.23
C TYR A 161 8.22 -14.06 -16.71
N CYS A 162 7.81 -14.02 -15.43
CA CYS A 162 7.36 -12.78 -14.80
C CYS A 162 8.49 -11.74 -14.74
N ALA A 163 9.72 -12.14 -14.40
CA ALA A 163 10.87 -11.23 -14.36
C ALA A 163 11.21 -10.64 -15.73
N ARG A 164 11.07 -11.41 -16.82
CA ARG A 164 11.23 -10.91 -18.21
C ARG A 164 10.23 -9.80 -18.54
N GLU A 165 9.02 -9.89 -18.00
CA GLU A 165 7.97 -8.86 -18.11
C GLU A 165 8.08 -7.76 -17.03
N LYS A 166 9.18 -7.72 -16.27
CA LYS A 166 9.44 -6.78 -15.16
C LYS A 166 8.39 -6.84 -14.04
N VAL A 167 7.81 -8.02 -13.82
CA VAL A 167 6.86 -8.29 -12.74
C VAL A 167 7.53 -9.14 -11.66
N ALA A 168 7.59 -8.62 -10.44
CA ALA A 168 8.03 -9.39 -9.29
C ALA A 168 6.87 -10.23 -8.74
N VAL A 169 7.14 -11.51 -8.49
CA VAL A 169 6.17 -12.45 -7.88
C VAL A 169 6.76 -13.03 -6.60
N PHE A 170 5.89 -13.39 -5.66
CA PHE A 170 6.33 -14.12 -4.46
C PHE A 170 6.60 -15.60 -4.81
N ALA A 171 7.26 -16.29 -3.88
CA ALA A 171 7.40 -17.74 -3.95
C ALA A 171 6.04 -18.44 -4.10
N MET A 172 6.08 -19.66 -4.67
CA MET A 172 4.89 -20.47 -4.96
C MET A 172 3.89 -19.77 -5.91
N ALA A 173 4.38 -18.94 -6.84
CA ALA A 173 3.54 -18.25 -7.82
C ALA A 173 2.41 -17.41 -7.19
N ARG A 174 2.68 -16.81 -6.03
CA ARG A 174 1.73 -15.94 -5.34
C ARG A 174 1.84 -14.51 -5.85
N ILE A 175 0.70 -13.97 -6.24
CA ILE A 175 0.53 -12.60 -6.74
C ILE A 175 -0.38 -11.85 -5.78
N VAL A 176 0.01 -10.64 -5.40
CA VAL A 176 -0.78 -9.77 -4.51
C VAL A 176 -1.03 -8.43 -5.20
N PHE A 177 -2.30 -8.13 -5.41
CA PHE A 177 -2.76 -6.87 -5.98
C PHE A 177 -2.90 -5.82 -4.88
N HIS A 178 -2.57 -4.58 -5.23
CA HIS A 178 -2.68 -3.43 -4.35
C HIS A 178 -3.29 -2.27 -5.14
N HIS A 179 -3.72 -1.22 -4.44
CA HIS A 179 -4.33 -0.07 -5.10
C HIS A 179 -3.37 0.71 -6.03
N GLN A 180 -2.06 0.43 -5.98
CA GLN A 180 -1.04 1.01 -6.87
C GLN A 180 -0.68 0.08 -8.03
N THR A 181 -1.30 -1.09 -8.14
CA THR A 181 -1.07 -1.97 -9.28
C THR A 181 -1.58 -1.28 -10.54
N SER A 182 -0.68 -0.92 -11.45
CA SER A 182 -1.01 -0.20 -12.68
C SER A 182 -1.61 -1.13 -13.74
N GLU A 183 -2.34 -0.58 -14.70
CA GLU A 183 -2.85 -1.35 -15.84
C GLU A 183 -1.72 -1.99 -16.66
N ALA A 184 -0.57 -1.31 -16.76
CA ALA A 184 0.61 -1.86 -17.41
C ALA A 184 1.13 -3.11 -16.68
N ALA A 185 1.23 -3.05 -15.34
CA ALA A 185 1.62 -4.21 -14.53
C ALA A 185 0.63 -5.37 -14.67
N VAL A 186 -0.68 -5.08 -14.73
CA VAL A 186 -1.72 -6.08 -15.00
C VAL A 186 -1.51 -6.76 -16.36
N LYS A 187 -1.26 -5.99 -17.42
CA LYS A 187 -1.02 -6.54 -18.77
C LYS A 187 0.24 -7.41 -18.82
N SER A 188 1.32 -6.95 -18.22
CA SER A 188 2.58 -7.71 -18.10
C SER A 188 2.36 -9.03 -17.35
N LEU A 189 1.56 -9.01 -16.29
CA LEU A 189 1.25 -10.19 -15.48
C LEU A 189 0.42 -11.24 -16.22
N VAL A 190 -0.41 -10.86 -17.20
CA VAL A 190 -1.13 -11.81 -18.06
C VAL A 190 -0.23 -12.29 -19.22
N THR A 191 0.65 -11.42 -19.71
CA THR A 191 1.59 -11.73 -20.81
C THR A 191 2.58 -12.82 -20.42
N ALA A 192 3.15 -12.76 -19.20
CA ALA A 192 4.10 -13.74 -18.71
C ALA A 192 3.57 -15.20 -18.73
N PRO A 193 2.44 -15.55 -18.07
CA PRO A 193 1.87 -16.89 -18.10
C PRO A 193 1.40 -17.30 -19.50
N SER A 194 0.98 -16.35 -20.34
CA SER A 194 0.62 -16.62 -21.75
C SER A 194 1.83 -17.13 -22.54
N LYS A 195 2.96 -16.42 -22.48
CA LYS A 195 4.19 -16.85 -23.14
C LYS A 195 4.70 -18.17 -22.58
N LEU A 196 4.64 -18.33 -21.26
CA LEU A 196 5.09 -19.55 -20.59
C LEU A 196 4.31 -20.79 -21.02
N ILE A 197 2.97 -20.69 -21.11
CA ILE A 197 2.15 -21.85 -21.52
C ILE A 197 2.32 -22.17 -23.00
N GLU A 198 2.56 -21.15 -23.83
CA GLU A 198 2.86 -21.32 -25.25
C GLU A 198 4.20 -22.03 -25.46
N ASP A 199 5.26 -21.54 -24.82
CA ASP A 199 6.59 -22.16 -24.87
C ASP A 199 6.58 -23.60 -24.37
N LYS A 200 5.83 -23.86 -23.29
CA LYS A 200 5.59 -25.22 -22.82
C LYS A 200 4.92 -26.11 -23.88
N LYS A 201 3.87 -25.62 -24.54
CA LYS A 201 3.17 -26.37 -25.61
C LYS A 201 4.09 -26.64 -26.81
N ASN A 202 5.01 -25.73 -27.08
CA ASN A 202 6.01 -25.85 -28.14
C ASN A 202 7.22 -26.73 -27.73
N GLY A 203 7.23 -27.29 -26.52
CA GLY A 203 8.29 -28.18 -26.05
C GLY A 203 9.59 -27.48 -25.67
N VAL A 204 9.55 -26.16 -25.43
CA VAL A 204 10.71 -25.39 -24.94
C VAL A 204 11.07 -25.87 -23.53
N ALA A 205 12.36 -26.09 -23.28
CA ALA A 205 12.86 -26.46 -21.96
C ALA A 205 12.63 -25.32 -20.96
N LEU A 206 11.93 -25.62 -19.86
CA LEU A 206 11.63 -24.66 -18.81
C LEU A 206 12.70 -24.68 -17.72
N GLU A 207 13.00 -23.52 -17.13
CA GLU A 207 13.93 -23.44 -16.00
C GLU A 207 13.35 -24.16 -14.77
N ASP A 208 14.02 -25.22 -14.33
CA ASP A 208 13.66 -26.01 -13.16
C ASP A 208 14.78 -25.98 -12.10
N LYS A 209 15.00 -24.80 -11.53
CA LYS A 209 15.92 -24.63 -10.40
C LYS A 209 15.12 -24.63 -9.11
N LYS A 210 15.66 -25.24 -8.05
CA LYS A 210 15.08 -25.12 -6.70
C LYS A 210 15.01 -23.64 -6.32
N VAL A 211 13.80 -23.10 -6.29
CA VAL A 211 13.54 -21.74 -5.82
C VAL A 211 13.64 -21.76 -4.28
N GLY A 212 14.76 -21.26 -3.74
CA GLY A 212 14.90 -21.06 -2.30
C GLY A 212 14.06 -19.86 -1.86
N GLY A 213 13.01 -20.08 -1.07
CA GLY A 213 12.21 -18.97 -0.54
C GLY A 213 10.85 -19.35 0.04
N GLY A 214 10.80 -20.33 0.94
CA GLY A 214 9.69 -20.46 1.88
C GLY A 214 10.00 -19.60 3.11
N TYR A 215 9.00 -18.88 3.64
CA TYR A 215 9.10 -18.39 5.02
C TYR A 215 9.26 -19.63 5.92
N SER A 216 10.43 -19.77 6.54
CA SER A 216 10.65 -20.64 7.70
C SER A 216 9.90 -20.10 8.91
#